data_AF-A0A7X7Z6D0-F1
#
_entry.id   AF-A0A7X7Z6D0-F1
#
_cell.length_a   1.000
_cell.length_b   1.000
_cell.length_c   1.000
_cell.angle_alpha   90.00
_cell.angle_beta   90.00
_cell.angle_gamma   90.00
#
_symmetry.space_group_name_H-M   'P 1'
#
loop_
_entity.id
_entity.type
_entity.pdbx_description
1 polymer ?
#
loop_
_entity_poly.entity_id
_entity_poly.type
_entity_poly.pdbx_seq_one_letter_code
_entity_poly.pdbx_strand_id
1 'polypeptide(L)'
;MLSNEIKINKNLSQATLKRLYRYALIAEKGLKKGEVLTSFEKLANLTGEELQTVISDITEAGIKISYGNIIQYEHLVQALKNYLSADNQERVIVAGSTERINRLLQNYEFSGYSFNIRGLLITSGTPADINIPGLRILNKSDAEALISHENISNAVLCTDFSHSKSTAEWLIRNGIKKIWNLSPVSLTTHPDITVENVIPGYPKWKRSYSLS
;
A
#
# COMPACT_ATOMS: atom_id res chain seq x y z
N MET A 1 7.55 15.60 27.68
CA MET A 1 7.46 16.58 26.58
C MET A 1 6.27 16.18 25.73
N LEU A 2 5.28 17.06 25.58
CA LEU A 2 4.05 16.79 24.84
C LEU A 2 4.39 16.54 23.37
N SER A 3 4.33 15.29 22.93
CA SER A 3 4.28 14.94 21.52
C SER A 3 2.96 15.47 20.95
N ASN A 4 2.98 16.69 20.41
CA ASN A 4 1.86 17.21 19.63
C ASN A 4 1.71 16.32 18.39
N GLU A 5 0.84 15.33 18.46
CA GLU A 5 0.46 14.52 17.31
C GLU A 5 -0.05 15.44 16.21
N ILE A 6 0.67 15.49 15.09
CA ILE A 6 0.24 16.21 13.89
C ILE A 6 -1.00 15.48 13.37
N LYS A 7 -2.18 16.06 13.62
CA LYS A 7 -3.45 15.51 13.14
C LYS A 7 -3.63 15.85 11.67
N ILE A 8 -3.56 14.82 10.84
CA ILE A 8 -3.81 14.90 9.40
C ILE A 8 -5.30 14.88 9.14
N ASN A 9 -5.76 15.67 8.16
CA ASN A 9 -7.11 15.55 7.63
C ASN A 9 -7.32 14.17 6.99
N LYS A 10 -8.35 13.42 7.42
CA LYS A 10 -8.58 12.05 6.97
C LYS A 10 -9.35 11.95 5.64
N ASN A 11 -9.94 13.04 5.16
CA ASN A 11 -10.80 13.05 3.95
C ASN A 11 -10.05 13.48 2.67
N LEU A 12 -8.76 13.15 2.57
CA LEU A 12 -7.95 13.53 1.41
C LEU A 12 -8.31 12.69 0.18
N SER A 13 -8.31 13.35 -0.99
CA SER A 13 -8.47 12.63 -2.26
C SER A 13 -7.30 11.66 -2.51
N GLN A 14 -7.55 10.58 -3.27
CA GLN A 14 -6.49 9.64 -3.69
C GLN A 14 -5.35 10.32 -4.46
N ALA A 15 -5.67 11.37 -5.24
CA ALA A 15 -4.67 12.15 -5.96
C ALA A 15 -3.78 12.96 -5.00
N THR A 16 -4.39 13.62 -4.02
CA THR A 16 -3.69 14.36 -2.95
C THR A 16 -2.79 13.42 -2.15
N LEU A 17 -3.29 12.25 -1.76
CA LEU A 17 -2.52 11.25 -1.01
C LEU A 17 -1.29 10.78 -1.78
N LYS A 18 -1.44 10.50 -3.08
CA LYS A 18 -0.32 10.07 -3.93
C LYS A 18 0.77 11.15 -4.03
N ARG A 19 0.40 12.43 -4.08
CA ARG A 19 1.36 13.55 -4.07
C ARG A 19 2.03 13.74 -2.71
N LEU A 20 1.26 13.68 -1.62
CA LEU A 20 1.80 13.70 -0.24
C LEU A 20 2.82 12.58 -0.01
N TYR A 21 2.57 11.38 -0.55
CA TYR A 21 3.53 10.28 -0.52
C TYR A 21 4.86 10.66 -1.19
N ARG A 22 4.82 11.32 -2.35
CA ARG A 22 6.03 11.80 -3.04
C ARG A 22 6.75 12.88 -2.24
N TYR A 23 6.02 13.81 -1.60
CA TYR A 23 6.63 14.83 -0.75
C TYR A 23 7.34 14.22 0.47
N ALA A 24 6.74 13.21 1.10
CA ALA A 24 7.37 12.49 2.21
C ALA A 24 8.64 11.74 1.78
N LEU A 25 8.66 11.09 0.60
CA LEU A 25 9.87 10.46 0.08
C LEU A 25 11.00 11.46 -0.19
N ILE A 26 10.67 12.66 -0.69
CA ILE A 26 11.65 13.73 -0.83
C ILE A 26 12.17 14.16 0.53
N ALA A 27 11.28 14.29 1.52
CA ALA A 27 11.64 14.66 2.89
C ALA A 27 12.57 13.63 3.55
N GLU A 28 12.29 12.33 3.40
CA GLU A 28 13.17 11.28 3.92
C GLU A 28 14.55 11.30 3.27
N LYS A 29 14.61 11.54 1.95
CA LYS A 29 15.89 11.71 1.24
C LYS A 29 16.64 12.95 1.72
N GLY A 30 15.93 14.04 2.00
CA GLY A 30 16.49 15.27 2.56
C GLY A 30 17.08 15.04 3.95
N LEU A 31 16.31 14.40 4.84
CA LEU A 31 16.76 14.06 6.20
C LEU A 31 18.02 13.18 6.20
N LYS A 32 18.09 12.17 5.31
CA LYS A 32 19.30 11.34 5.12
C LYS A 32 20.52 12.14 4.68
N LYS A 33 20.35 13.31 4.08
CA LYS A 33 21.41 14.23 3.66
C LYS A 33 21.70 15.31 4.71
N GLY A 34 21.05 15.29 5.87
CA GLY A 34 21.19 16.30 6.92
C GLY A 34 20.38 17.59 6.67
N GLU A 35 19.54 17.62 5.65
CA GLU A 35 18.60 18.74 5.46
C GLU A 35 17.41 18.57 6.41
N VAL A 36 16.91 19.67 6.97
CA VAL A 36 15.78 19.66 7.92
C VAL A 36 14.55 20.44 7.44
N LEU A 37 14.72 21.29 6.42
CA LEU A 37 13.69 22.19 5.92
C LEU A 37 13.53 22.09 4.40
N THR A 38 12.31 22.35 3.93
CA THR A 38 12.00 22.57 2.51
C THR A 38 11.06 23.76 2.36
N SER A 39 10.90 24.24 1.13
CA SER A 39 9.86 25.20 0.78
C SER A 39 8.84 24.62 -0.20
N PHE A 40 7.70 25.29 -0.38
CA PHE A 40 6.71 24.93 -1.40
C PHE A 40 7.30 24.96 -2.81
N GLU A 41 8.12 25.95 -3.12
CA GLU A 41 8.79 26.09 -4.42
C GLU A 41 9.78 24.93 -4.66
N LYS A 42 10.54 24.53 -3.62
CA LYS A 42 11.44 23.39 -3.72
C LYS A 42 10.66 22.08 -3.95
N LEU A 43 9.53 21.87 -3.24
CA LEU A 43 8.68 20.70 -3.44
C LEU A 43 8.05 20.68 -4.84
N ALA A 44 7.52 21.81 -5.30
CA ALA A 44 6.96 21.97 -6.65
C ALA A 44 7.99 21.59 -7.72
N ASN A 45 9.19 22.18 -7.64
CA ASN A 45 10.28 21.90 -8.57
C ASN A 45 10.74 20.44 -8.54
N LEU A 46 10.87 19.82 -7.37
CA LEU A 46 11.33 18.44 -7.24
C LEU A 46 10.28 17.40 -7.67
N THR A 47 8.99 17.74 -7.59
CA THR A 47 7.90 16.84 -7.96
C THR A 47 7.34 17.06 -9.37
N GLY A 48 7.61 18.23 -9.95
CA GLY A 48 7.00 18.69 -11.19
C GLY A 48 5.55 19.15 -11.04
N GLU A 49 5.09 19.35 -9.81
CA GLU A 49 3.72 19.83 -9.52
C GLU A 49 3.67 21.36 -9.56
N GLU A 50 2.50 21.92 -9.85
CA GLU A 50 2.29 23.37 -9.77
C GLU A 50 2.34 23.84 -8.31
N LEU A 51 2.91 25.03 -8.08
CA LEU A 51 3.03 25.61 -6.73
C LEU A 51 1.70 25.66 -5.97
N GLN A 52 0.61 26.05 -6.65
CA GLN A 52 -0.72 26.11 -6.05
C GLN A 52 -1.25 24.73 -5.62
N THR A 53 -0.94 23.69 -6.39
CA THR A 53 -1.28 22.29 -6.04
C THR A 53 -0.55 21.87 -4.78
N VAL A 54 0.76 22.17 -4.67
CA VAL A 54 1.54 21.87 -3.46
C VAL A 54 0.95 22.59 -2.26
N ILE A 55 0.64 23.90 -2.38
CA ILE A 55 0.04 24.68 -1.29
C ILE A 55 -1.30 24.06 -0.86
N SER A 56 -2.15 23.73 -1.82
CA SER A 56 -3.45 23.08 -1.56
C SER A 56 -3.26 21.76 -0.83
N ASP A 57 -2.38 20.88 -1.31
CA ASP A 57 -2.15 19.57 -0.71
C ASP A 57 -1.65 19.68 0.74
N ILE A 58 -0.67 20.55 1.00
CA ILE A 58 -0.11 20.76 2.35
C ILE A 58 -1.18 21.34 3.29
N THR A 59 -1.97 22.29 2.79
CA THR A 59 -3.03 22.95 3.58
C THR A 59 -4.18 21.98 3.87
N GLU A 60 -4.64 21.25 2.86
CA GLU A 60 -5.70 20.24 2.98
C GLU A 60 -5.29 19.12 3.94
N ALA A 61 -4.01 18.70 3.90
CA ALA A 61 -3.44 17.71 4.81
C ALA A 61 -3.28 18.22 6.25
N GLY A 62 -3.34 19.54 6.49
CA GLY A 62 -3.12 20.12 7.81
C GLY A 62 -1.66 20.06 8.27
N ILE A 63 -0.71 19.99 7.33
CA ILE A 63 0.72 19.94 7.65
C ILE A 63 1.14 21.31 8.22
N LYS A 64 1.83 21.28 9.36
CA LYS A 64 2.29 22.51 10.02
C LYS A 64 3.35 23.20 9.18
N ILE A 65 3.01 24.40 8.74
CA ILE A 65 3.89 25.33 8.04
C ILE A 65 4.65 26.16 9.10
N SER A 66 5.94 26.36 8.89
CA SER A 66 6.76 27.27 9.69
C SER A 66 6.55 28.72 9.22
N TYR A 67 7.51 29.61 9.45
CA TYR A 67 7.43 30.97 8.93
C TYR A 67 7.52 30.99 7.38
N GLY A 68 6.62 31.72 6.73
CA GLY A 68 6.56 31.82 5.27
C GLY A 68 6.22 30.48 4.59
N ASN A 69 6.84 30.20 3.45
CA ASN A 69 6.59 28.99 2.65
C ASN A 69 7.42 27.78 3.09
N ILE A 70 7.90 27.74 4.34
CA ILE A 70 8.86 26.73 4.84
C ILE A 70 8.14 25.63 5.61
N ILE A 71 8.54 24.38 5.38
CA ILE A 71 8.06 23.18 6.09
C ILE A 71 9.25 22.42 6.66
N GLN A 72 9.10 21.87 7.87
CA GLN A 72 10.04 20.87 8.39
C GLN A 72 9.83 19.54 7.69
N TYR A 73 10.90 18.89 7.26
CA TYR A 73 10.80 17.57 6.62
C TYR A 73 10.17 16.52 7.54
N GLU A 74 10.46 16.60 8.84
CA GLU A 74 9.85 15.74 9.85
C GLU A 74 8.31 15.84 9.83
N HIS A 75 7.75 17.05 9.66
CA HIS A 75 6.30 17.20 9.57
C HIS A 75 5.70 16.49 8.36
N LEU A 76 6.38 16.46 7.21
CA LEU A 76 5.92 15.75 6.00
C LEU A 76 5.94 14.24 6.19
N VAL A 77 7.02 13.73 6.78
CA VAL A 77 7.17 12.29 7.05
C VAL A 77 6.15 11.86 8.10
N GLN A 78 6.00 12.64 9.17
CA GLN A 78 5.10 12.33 10.28
C GLN A 78 3.64 12.49 9.89
N ALA A 79 3.33 13.46 9.02
CA ALA A 79 2.04 13.59 8.37
C ALA A 79 1.64 12.31 7.62
N LEU A 80 2.49 11.86 6.71
CA LEU A 80 2.23 10.64 5.97
C LEU A 80 2.13 9.44 6.94
N LYS A 81 3.06 9.31 7.89
CA LYS A 81 3.02 8.24 8.89
C LYS A 81 1.73 8.25 9.69
N ASN A 82 1.25 9.39 10.18
CA ASN A 82 0.02 9.49 10.95
C ASN A 82 -1.21 9.15 10.10
N TYR A 83 -1.23 9.56 8.83
CA TYR A 83 -2.27 9.12 7.89
C TYR A 83 -2.30 7.59 7.73
N LEU A 84 -1.12 6.96 7.62
CA LEU A 84 -0.97 5.51 7.44
C LEU A 84 -1.11 4.71 8.75
N SER A 85 -0.78 5.31 9.89
CA SER A 85 -0.69 4.65 11.21
C SER A 85 -2.00 4.77 12.00
N ALA A 86 -2.84 5.77 11.73
CA ALA A 86 -4.06 6.00 12.49
C ALA A 86 -5.21 5.10 12.02
N ASP A 87 -5.38 3.95 12.67
CA ASP A 87 -6.62 3.14 12.76
C ASP A 87 -7.21 2.58 11.45
N ASN A 88 -6.58 2.81 10.30
CA ASN A 88 -7.14 2.42 9.00
C ASN A 88 -6.24 1.45 8.23
N GLN A 89 -5.44 0.67 8.96
CA GLN A 89 -4.71 -0.42 8.32
C GLN A 89 -5.72 -1.49 7.87
N GLU A 90 -5.88 -1.62 6.56
CA GLU A 90 -6.65 -2.69 5.96
C GLU A 90 -6.01 -4.02 6.37
N ARG A 91 -6.76 -4.82 7.13
CA ARG A 91 -6.38 -6.21 7.42
C ARG A 91 -6.38 -6.97 6.11
N VAL A 92 -5.33 -7.76 5.88
CA VAL A 92 -5.12 -8.49 4.62
C VAL A 92 -4.72 -9.93 4.89
N ILE A 93 -5.30 -10.85 4.13
CA ILE A 93 -4.77 -12.20 3.93
C ILE A 93 -3.93 -12.22 2.65
N VAL A 94 -2.73 -12.79 2.72
CA VAL A 94 -1.91 -13.04 1.51
C VAL A 94 -2.06 -14.51 1.16
N ALA A 95 -2.51 -14.81 -0.06
CA ALA A 95 -2.67 -16.18 -0.55
C ALA A 95 -1.80 -16.40 -1.80
N GLY A 96 -0.96 -17.42 -1.77
CA GLY A 96 0.06 -17.60 -2.80
C GLY A 96 0.90 -18.86 -2.67
N SER A 97 1.79 -19.06 -3.64
CA SER A 97 2.83 -20.07 -3.50
C SER A 97 3.91 -19.57 -2.55
N THR A 98 4.62 -20.49 -1.88
CA THR A 98 5.67 -20.13 -0.92
C THR A 98 6.72 -19.20 -1.52
N GLU A 99 7.19 -19.52 -2.74
CA GLU A 99 8.16 -18.70 -3.47
C GLU A 99 7.64 -17.29 -3.75
N ARG A 100 6.40 -17.16 -4.22
CA ARG A 100 5.82 -15.86 -4.59
C ARG A 100 5.54 -14.99 -3.37
N ILE A 101 5.08 -15.59 -2.27
CA ILE A 101 4.90 -14.90 -0.99
C ILE A 101 6.25 -14.40 -0.48
N ASN A 102 7.29 -15.23 -0.47
CA ASN A 102 8.63 -14.83 -0.06
C ASN A 102 9.14 -13.65 -0.91
N ARG A 103 9.04 -13.74 -2.24
CA ARG A 103 9.44 -12.66 -3.15
C ARG A 103 8.63 -11.38 -2.89
N LEU A 104 7.33 -11.49 -2.66
CA LEU A 104 6.46 -10.34 -2.37
C LEU A 104 6.92 -9.63 -1.10
N LEU A 105 7.12 -10.38 -0.03
CA LEU A 105 7.44 -9.81 1.28
C LEU A 105 8.89 -9.33 1.40
N GLN A 106 9.81 -9.85 0.57
CA GLN A 106 11.19 -9.34 0.49
C GLN A 106 11.30 -8.02 -0.29
N ASN A 107 10.44 -7.81 -1.29
CA ASN A 107 10.58 -6.69 -2.23
C ASN A 107 9.64 -5.52 -1.95
N TYR A 108 8.61 -5.71 -1.11
CA TYR A 108 7.63 -4.67 -0.80
C TYR A 108 7.48 -4.50 0.70
N GLU A 109 7.53 -3.25 1.16
CA GLU A 109 7.22 -2.91 2.54
C GLU A 109 5.70 -2.83 2.69
N PHE A 110 5.10 -3.69 3.51
CA PHE A 110 3.63 -3.67 3.75
C PHE A 110 3.24 -2.80 4.94
N SER A 111 4.13 -2.67 5.92
CA SER A 111 3.95 -1.89 7.15
C SER A 111 3.72 -0.40 6.91
N GLY A 112 4.27 0.14 5.81
CA GLY A 112 4.21 1.56 5.47
C GLY A 112 3.05 1.98 4.55
N TYR A 113 2.13 1.09 4.16
CA TYR A 113 1.08 1.42 3.17
C TYR A 113 -0.35 1.11 3.65
N SER A 114 -0.59 1.18 4.96
CA SER A 114 -1.89 0.84 5.56
C SER A 114 -2.30 -0.62 5.35
N PHE A 115 -1.38 -1.55 5.11
CA PHE A 115 -1.69 -2.99 5.07
C PHE A 115 -1.18 -3.69 6.32
N ASN A 116 -2.08 -4.37 7.01
CA ASN A 116 -1.75 -5.23 8.13
C ASN A 116 -1.97 -6.70 7.74
N ILE A 117 -0.89 -7.42 7.43
CA ILE A 117 -0.95 -8.83 7.04
C ILE A 117 -1.31 -9.65 8.27
N ARG A 118 -2.50 -10.25 8.28
CA ARG A 118 -3.00 -11.06 9.40
C ARG A 118 -2.65 -12.54 9.28
N GLY A 119 -2.37 -13.01 8.07
CA GLY A 119 -1.80 -14.32 7.87
C GLY A 119 -1.62 -14.69 6.40
N LEU A 120 -0.96 -15.83 6.22
CA LEU A 120 -0.52 -16.36 4.93
C LEU A 120 -1.26 -17.66 4.62
N LEU A 121 -1.93 -17.74 3.48
CA LEU A 121 -2.58 -18.95 2.98
C LEU A 121 -1.74 -19.55 1.86
N ILE A 122 -1.14 -20.71 2.11
CA ILE A 122 -0.24 -21.35 1.14
C ILE A 122 -1.05 -22.21 0.18
N THR A 123 -0.96 -21.89 -1.11
CA THR A 123 -1.68 -22.62 -2.17
C THR A 123 -0.84 -23.72 -2.81
N SER A 124 0.48 -23.55 -2.82
CA SER A 124 1.45 -24.49 -3.38
C SER A 124 2.83 -24.27 -2.75
N GLY A 125 3.63 -25.35 -2.67
CA GLY A 125 4.96 -25.33 -2.04
C GLY A 125 4.97 -25.74 -0.56
N THR A 126 6.14 -25.71 0.07
CA THR A 126 6.36 -26.16 1.46
C THR A 126 6.28 -24.99 2.44
N PRO A 127 5.29 -24.94 3.35
CA PRO A 127 5.14 -23.84 4.31
C PRO A 127 6.39 -23.51 5.14
N ALA A 128 7.21 -24.52 5.45
CA ALA A 128 8.46 -24.36 6.20
C ALA A 128 9.50 -23.46 5.50
N ASP A 129 9.35 -23.23 4.18
CA ASP A 129 10.25 -22.38 3.40
C ASP A 129 9.95 -20.88 3.59
N ILE A 130 8.92 -20.52 4.35
CA ILE A 130 8.61 -19.13 4.69
C ILE A 130 9.39 -18.75 5.95
N ASN A 131 10.42 -17.93 5.77
CA ASN A 131 11.27 -17.45 6.85
C ASN A 131 11.03 -15.97 7.14
N ILE A 132 9.79 -15.63 7.53
CA ILE A 132 9.39 -14.25 7.79
C ILE A 132 8.87 -14.14 9.23
N PRO A 133 9.66 -13.53 10.14
CA PRO A 133 9.28 -13.40 11.54
C PRO A 133 7.95 -12.65 11.70
N GLY A 134 7.10 -13.15 12.60
CA GLY A 134 5.87 -12.46 13.02
C GLY A 134 4.62 -12.72 12.16
N LEU A 135 4.73 -13.43 11.04
CA LEU A 135 3.56 -13.80 10.21
C LEU A 135 3.16 -15.27 10.43
N ARG A 136 1.86 -15.49 10.65
CA ARG A 136 1.30 -16.84 10.82
C ARG A 136 0.90 -17.44 9.47
N ILE A 137 1.31 -18.69 9.25
CA ILE A 137 0.77 -19.52 8.17
C ILE A 137 -0.55 -20.14 8.63
N LEU A 138 -1.58 -20.00 7.82
CA LEU A 138 -2.94 -20.44 8.10
C LEU A 138 -3.29 -21.63 7.21
N ASN A 139 -3.95 -22.63 7.81
CA ASN A 139 -4.74 -23.58 7.03
C ASN A 139 -6.07 -22.90 6.59
N LYS A 140 -6.85 -23.56 5.72
CA LYS A 140 -8.11 -22.98 5.22
C LYS A 140 -9.12 -22.70 6.34
N SER A 141 -9.27 -23.60 7.31
CA SER A 141 -10.21 -23.43 8.42
C SER A 141 -9.81 -22.28 9.35
N ASP A 142 -8.52 -22.17 9.66
CA ASP A 142 -7.97 -21.05 10.44
C ASP A 142 -8.15 -19.72 9.71
N ALA A 143 -7.94 -19.70 8.39
CA ALA A 143 -8.12 -18.52 7.57
C ALA A 143 -9.59 -18.09 7.47
N GLU A 144 -10.52 -19.03 7.29
CA GLU A 144 -11.96 -18.77 7.30
C GLU A 144 -12.40 -18.18 8.65
N ALA A 145 -11.98 -18.80 9.75
CA ALA A 145 -12.26 -18.28 11.10
C ALA A 145 -11.69 -16.88 11.29
N LEU A 146 -10.44 -16.64 10.88
CA LEU A 146 -9.77 -15.35 11.02
C LEU A 146 -10.46 -14.25 10.19
N ILE A 147 -10.83 -14.57 8.94
CA ILE A 147 -11.53 -13.64 8.05
C ILE A 147 -12.84 -13.17 8.70
N SER A 148 -13.61 -14.12 9.25
CA SER A 148 -14.87 -13.81 9.94
C SER A 148 -14.64 -13.03 11.25
N HIS A 149 -13.80 -13.54 12.15
CA HIS A 149 -13.58 -12.95 13.47
C HIS A 149 -13.02 -11.53 13.43
N GLU A 150 -12.17 -11.23 12.46
CA GLU A 150 -11.52 -9.92 12.37
C GLU A 150 -12.11 -9.00 11.29
N ASN A 151 -13.19 -9.44 10.65
CA ASN A 151 -13.86 -8.75 9.54
C ASN A 151 -12.87 -8.36 8.43
N ILE A 152 -12.06 -9.33 7.98
CA ILE A 152 -11.09 -9.10 6.92
C ILE A 152 -11.81 -9.08 5.59
N SER A 153 -11.72 -7.98 4.83
CA SER A 153 -12.36 -7.85 3.52
C SER A 153 -11.39 -7.80 2.35
N ASN A 154 -10.08 -7.86 2.61
CA ASN A 154 -9.05 -7.59 1.62
C ASN A 154 -8.07 -8.76 1.54
N ALA A 155 -7.65 -9.10 0.33
CA ALA A 155 -6.64 -10.13 0.10
C ALA A 155 -5.65 -9.73 -0.98
N VAL A 156 -4.43 -10.24 -0.86
CA VAL A 156 -3.42 -10.23 -1.93
C VAL A 156 -3.31 -11.64 -2.47
N LEU A 157 -3.43 -11.79 -3.78
CA LEU A 157 -3.32 -13.06 -4.48
C LEU A 157 -2.03 -13.09 -5.29
N CYS A 158 -1.14 -14.04 -4.98
CA CYS A 158 0.13 -14.25 -5.66
C CYS A 158 0.40 -15.75 -5.86
N THR A 159 -0.54 -16.42 -6.51
CA THR A 159 -0.54 -17.86 -6.76
C THR A 159 0.06 -18.21 -8.13
N ASP A 160 0.30 -19.49 -8.34
CA ASP A 160 0.57 -20.01 -9.68
C ASP A 160 -0.72 -20.07 -10.51
N PHE A 161 -0.58 -20.22 -11.84
CA PHE A 161 -1.69 -20.23 -12.79
C PHE A 161 -2.81 -21.19 -12.38
N SER A 162 -2.46 -22.43 -12.02
CA SER A 162 -3.40 -23.49 -11.66
C SER A 162 -4.24 -23.22 -10.40
N HIS A 163 -3.74 -22.39 -9.48
CA HIS A 163 -4.39 -22.12 -8.20
C HIS A 163 -5.12 -20.77 -8.15
N SER A 164 -4.95 -19.91 -9.16
CA SER A 164 -5.42 -18.53 -9.13
C SER A 164 -6.94 -18.41 -8.98
N LYS A 165 -7.69 -19.07 -9.87
CA LYS A 165 -9.15 -18.96 -9.88
C LYS A 165 -9.79 -19.60 -8.65
N SER A 166 -9.39 -20.83 -8.31
CA SER A 166 -9.96 -21.57 -7.18
C SER A 166 -9.67 -20.91 -5.83
N THR A 167 -8.49 -20.31 -5.67
CA THR A 167 -8.15 -19.55 -4.46
C THR A 167 -8.93 -18.25 -4.38
N ALA A 168 -9.07 -17.51 -5.47
CA ALA A 168 -9.87 -16.29 -5.50
C ALA A 168 -11.35 -16.56 -5.17
N GLU A 169 -11.95 -17.58 -5.77
CA GLU A 169 -13.33 -18.00 -5.48
C GLU A 169 -13.51 -18.45 -4.03
N TRP A 170 -12.50 -19.12 -3.45
CA TRP A 170 -12.52 -19.46 -2.03
C TRP A 170 -12.46 -18.21 -1.15
N LEU A 171 -11.57 -17.26 -1.43
CA LEU A 171 -11.47 -15.99 -0.69
C LEU A 171 -12.80 -15.20 -0.74
N ILE A 172 -13.39 -15.07 -1.93
CA ILE A 172 -14.66 -14.34 -2.12
C ILE A 172 -15.79 -14.98 -1.32
N ARG A 173 -15.93 -16.31 -1.37
CA ARG A 173 -16.95 -17.04 -0.60
C ARG A 173 -16.82 -16.84 0.91
N ASN A 174 -15.60 -16.59 1.39
CA ASN A 174 -15.33 -16.36 2.81
C ASN A 174 -15.45 -14.88 3.22
N GLY A 175 -15.91 -13.99 2.33
CA GLY A 175 -16.20 -12.59 2.67
C GLY A 175 -15.15 -11.58 2.22
N ILE A 176 -14.12 -11.99 1.47
CA ILE A 176 -13.19 -11.06 0.83
C ILE A 176 -13.90 -10.30 -0.28
N LYS A 177 -13.83 -8.97 -0.24
CA LYS A 177 -14.47 -8.04 -1.19
C LYS A 177 -13.48 -7.32 -2.10
N LYS A 178 -12.21 -7.22 -1.69
CA LYS A 178 -11.15 -6.62 -2.51
C LYS A 178 -9.99 -7.61 -2.69
N ILE A 179 -9.55 -7.81 -3.92
CA ILE A 179 -8.40 -8.66 -4.24
C ILE A 179 -7.39 -7.86 -5.07
N TRP A 180 -6.17 -7.72 -4.54
CA TRP A 180 -5.00 -7.34 -5.33
C TRP A 180 -4.39 -8.58 -5.96
N ASN A 181 -4.57 -8.71 -7.27
CA ASN A 181 -4.18 -9.90 -8.01
C ASN A 181 -2.83 -9.71 -8.71
N LEU A 182 -1.77 -10.30 -8.14
CA LEU A 182 -0.44 -10.41 -8.74
C LEU A 182 -0.20 -11.78 -9.40
N SER A 183 -1.22 -12.66 -9.43
CA SER A 183 -1.15 -13.95 -10.11
C SER A 183 -1.20 -13.80 -11.63
N PRO A 184 -0.69 -14.77 -12.41
CA PRO A 184 -0.60 -14.66 -13.87
C PRO A 184 -1.94 -14.88 -14.60
N VAL A 185 -3.06 -14.69 -13.92
CA VAL A 185 -4.42 -14.93 -14.46
C VAL A 185 -5.26 -13.70 -14.18
N SER A 186 -5.80 -13.06 -15.23
CA SER A 186 -6.77 -11.97 -15.04
C SER A 186 -8.06 -12.54 -14.47
N LEU A 187 -8.49 -11.99 -13.34
CA LEU A 187 -9.72 -12.39 -12.69
C LEU A 187 -10.84 -11.41 -13.04
N THR A 188 -12.01 -11.95 -13.36
CA THR A 188 -13.27 -11.23 -13.53
C THR A 188 -14.29 -11.81 -12.56
N THR A 189 -15.08 -10.94 -11.94
CA THR A 189 -15.98 -11.30 -10.83
C THR A 189 -17.20 -10.38 -10.83
N HIS A 190 -18.18 -10.66 -9.96
CA HIS A 190 -19.37 -9.86 -9.74
C HIS A 190 -19.02 -8.40 -9.39
N PRO A 191 -19.85 -7.40 -9.79
CA PRO A 191 -19.61 -5.98 -9.52
C PRO A 191 -19.34 -5.61 -8.05
N ASP A 192 -19.85 -6.40 -7.09
CA ASP A 192 -19.66 -6.15 -5.66
C ASP A 192 -18.26 -6.53 -5.14
N ILE A 193 -17.45 -7.19 -5.97
CA ILE A 193 -16.08 -7.58 -5.66
C ILE A 193 -15.12 -6.75 -6.51
N THR A 194 -14.26 -5.99 -5.84
CA THR A 194 -13.22 -5.21 -6.51
C THR A 194 -11.98 -6.07 -6.73
N VAL A 195 -11.52 -6.19 -7.97
CA VAL A 195 -10.27 -6.88 -8.29
C VAL A 195 -9.34 -5.97 -9.08
N GLU A 196 -8.17 -5.73 -8.53
CA GLU A 196 -7.10 -5.01 -9.20
C GLU A 196 -6.09 -6.01 -9.77
N ASN A 197 -6.13 -6.21 -11.09
CA ASN A 197 -5.20 -7.10 -11.79
C ASN A 197 -3.87 -6.37 -12.05
N VAL A 198 -2.80 -6.75 -11.35
CA VAL A 198 -1.44 -6.21 -11.46
C VAL A 198 -0.57 -7.20 -12.24
N ILE A 199 -0.92 -7.42 -13.51
CA ILE A 199 -0.27 -8.42 -14.37
C ILE A 199 0.60 -7.71 -15.40
N PRO A 200 1.92 -7.97 -15.46
CA PRO A 200 2.78 -7.40 -16.49
C PRO A 200 2.22 -7.67 -17.89
N GLY A 201 2.05 -6.62 -18.70
CA GLY A 201 1.65 -6.73 -20.10
C GLY A 201 0.15 -6.82 -20.38
N TYR A 202 -0.73 -6.95 -19.38
CA TYR A 202 -2.16 -7.24 -19.61
C TYR A 202 -3.13 -6.13 -19.16
N PRO A 203 -3.92 -5.54 -20.08
CA PRO A 203 -3.54 -5.10 -21.42
C PRO A 203 -3.09 -3.63 -21.37
N LYS A 204 -1.79 -3.35 -21.55
CA LYS A 204 -1.29 -1.97 -21.76
C LYS A 204 -0.18 -1.85 -22.79
N TRP A 205 -0.19 -2.70 -23.82
CA TRP A 205 0.61 -2.47 -25.03
C TRP A 205 -0.32 -1.99 -26.15
N LYS A 206 -0.79 -0.74 -26.04
CA LYS A 206 -1.44 -0.04 -27.17
C LYS A 206 -0.53 0.98 -27.88
N ARG A 207 0.71 1.16 -27.42
CA ARG A 207 1.80 1.91 -28.09
C ARG A 207 3.08 1.74 -27.27
N SER A 208 3.93 0.81 -27.68
CA SER A 208 5.31 0.80 -27.21
C SER A 208 6.01 1.96 -27.91
N TYR A 209 6.47 2.96 -27.17
CA TYR A 209 7.37 3.95 -27.73
C TYR A 209 8.69 3.24 -28.05
N SER A 210 9.12 3.34 -29.31
CA SER A 210 10.50 3.10 -29.70
C SER A 210 11.36 4.17 -29.03
N LEU A 211 12.29 3.75 -28.18
CA LEU A 211 13.39 4.60 -27.75
C LEU A 211 14.28 4.88 -28.97
N SER A 212 14.23 6.11 -29.46
CA SER A 212 15.26 6.71 -30.32
C SER A 212 16.35 7.31 -29.44
#